data_AF-A0A7S4LB64-F1
#
_entry.id   AF-A0A7S4LB64-F1
#
_cell.length_a   1.000
_cell.length_b   1.000
_cell.length_c   1.000
_cell.angle_alpha   90.00
_cell.angle_beta   90.00
_cell.angle_gamma   90.00
#
_symmetry.space_group_name_H-M   'P 1'
#
loop_
_entity.id
_entity.type
_entity.pdbx_description
1 polymer ?
#
loop_
_entity_poly.entity_id
_entity_poly.type
_entity_poly.pdbx_seq_one_letter_code
_entity_poly.pdbx_strand_id
1 'polypeptide(L)'
;MRKMHLLLVFLVSQVFITKAWVGVNFALMQQHSPLNPQKAAKMFNEAYPNVKHFKTFIYDRKYLNALQNRDATNVLVGVPNEELAIIAGDVNKALEIIDSVKDFAMQITLAVGTQPLAPWWNNQFAPHVVDAFKMLRQAIEQRELKGTIQLTVPFFHGMLSKDYPPQASQFAGEYEETVRTIAQMLKEDGGFFCINIYPWFTYRANQGVISLDYALLKHGHNVGGKYYQNLLMVQIAAVREALLKLDQEFDDSKLPLVIGETGWPTAGHKDATVANAATYINNVVDMAQSGAINVFLFEAFDEGRKEALEGTLQVETEEQNFGLVDLSGNPKFNIPQLSDPTATGPRQVLTVLDDPNQGGACETNFSAHPECQGALNYMFANWQNPHYAPFNLEPTRCSLQGYLHVHENDKCPACPCAAQPSSCETDFSAYPDCQWALDYMFANWQHPDYEYYKLKGTRCSLQGYLNAVENKCPACVCGASPSPSPDPSDSPAPSPSPIPVPPASPSPIAVPPSLSPSSSPFPSPIPSPFPSPFPSPSPDTCHDGVWNGDEEGIDCGGSCSKTCHCDDLGPGDAEYFHCPALQRLLQSGGCYYLEEGCVAEDDRLVYCPGLDMATVMEACSQKSE
;
A
#
# COMPACT_ATOMS: atom_id res chain seq x y z
N MET A 1 36.65 54.23 20.44
CA MET A 1 37.66 53.15 20.63
C MET A 1 37.26 52.38 21.87
N ARG A 2 37.07 51.07 21.95
CA ARG A 2 37.13 49.87 21.09
C ARG A 2 36.24 48.86 21.86
N LYS A 3 35.22 48.28 21.25
CA LYS A 3 35.19 46.89 20.73
C LYS A 3 35.58 45.82 21.77
N MET A 4 34.76 44.76 21.77
CA MET A 4 35.13 43.35 22.01
C MET A 4 34.76 42.78 23.40
N HIS A 5 33.46 42.50 23.60
CA HIS A 5 32.97 41.40 24.45
C HIS A 5 31.92 40.61 23.63
N LEU A 6 32.35 40.15 22.46
CA LEU A 6 31.68 39.13 21.66
C LEU A 6 32.73 38.02 21.44
N LEU A 7 32.28 36.76 21.37
CA LEU A 7 33.03 35.51 21.21
C LEU A 7 33.43 34.79 22.51
N LEU A 8 32.42 34.22 23.17
CA LEU A 8 32.52 32.82 23.61
C LEU A 8 31.16 32.12 23.48
N VAL A 9 30.49 32.31 22.35
CA VAL A 9 29.58 31.26 21.85
C VAL A 9 30.53 30.23 21.27
N PHE A 10 30.75 29.15 22.01
CA PHE A 10 31.29 27.92 21.46
C PHE A 10 30.43 27.59 20.24
N LEU A 11 30.95 27.87 19.05
CA LEU A 11 30.56 27.18 17.82
C LEU A 11 30.92 25.72 18.06
N VAL A 12 30.02 25.01 18.74
CA VAL A 12 29.92 23.58 18.50
C VAL A 12 29.32 23.52 17.10
N SER A 13 30.17 23.51 16.07
CA SER A 13 29.79 22.90 14.81
C SER A 13 29.59 21.43 15.13
N GLN A 14 28.42 21.10 15.67
CA GLN A 14 27.89 19.76 15.50
C GLN A 14 27.65 19.67 14.01
N VAL A 15 28.66 19.15 13.31
CA VAL A 15 28.38 18.33 12.14
C VAL A 15 27.46 17.26 12.71
N PHE A 16 26.15 17.48 12.63
CA PHE A 16 25.20 16.39 12.71
C PHE A 16 25.55 15.52 11.51
N ILE A 17 26.50 14.61 11.70
CA ILE A 17 26.51 13.39 10.93
C ILE A 17 25.20 12.74 11.36
N THR A 18 24.11 13.04 10.65
CA THR A 18 22.86 12.35 10.83
C THR A 18 23.20 10.90 10.62
N LYS A 19 23.12 10.13 11.72
CA LYS A 19 23.36 8.71 11.68
C LYS A 19 22.43 8.15 10.60
N ALA A 20 22.99 7.40 9.67
CA ALA A 20 22.21 6.79 8.61
C ALA A 20 21.00 6.04 9.20
N TRP A 21 19.86 6.14 8.52
CA TRP A 21 18.57 5.71 9.07
C TRP A 21 17.78 4.86 8.08
N VAL A 22 16.88 4.06 8.65
CA VAL A 22 15.91 3.24 7.92
C VAL A 22 14.53 3.80 8.21
N GLY A 23 13.80 4.10 7.14
CA GLY A 23 12.39 4.40 7.14
C GLY A 23 11.60 3.36 6.36
N VAL A 24 10.27 3.52 6.37
CA VAL A 24 9.36 2.60 5.66
C VAL A 24 8.27 3.39 4.94
N ASN A 25 7.97 2.98 3.71
CA ASN A 25 6.80 3.46 2.97
C ASN A 25 5.52 2.97 3.65
N PHE A 26 4.65 3.89 4.04
CA PHE A 26 3.40 3.61 4.73
C PHE A 26 2.23 3.99 3.81
N ALA A 27 1.84 3.04 2.96
CA ALA A 27 0.70 3.11 2.06
C ALA A 27 -0.38 2.12 2.50
N LEU A 28 -1.65 2.52 2.37
CA LEU A 28 -2.81 1.68 2.65
C LEU A 28 -3.87 1.78 1.53
N MET A 29 -3.64 2.67 0.56
CA MET A 29 -4.65 3.12 -0.41
C MET A 29 -4.88 2.13 -1.53
N GLN A 30 -3.98 1.17 -1.75
CA GLN A 30 -4.10 0.09 -2.73
C GLN A 30 -4.35 -1.26 -2.05
N GLN A 31 -4.85 -1.27 -0.82
CA GLN A 31 -5.42 -2.47 -0.20
C GLN A 31 -6.87 -2.67 -0.67
N HIS A 32 -7.33 -3.91 -0.84
CA HIS A 32 -8.75 -4.19 -1.15
C HIS A 32 -9.70 -3.62 -0.10
N SER A 33 -9.26 -3.58 1.15
CA SER A 33 -9.95 -2.90 2.25
C SER A 33 -8.93 -2.13 3.05
N PRO A 34 -8.74 -0.83 2.76
CA PRO A 34 -7.75 0.01 3.44
C PRO A 34 -7.92 -0.03 4.96
N LEU A 35 -6.84 -0.34 5.66
CA LEU A 35 -6.81 -0.28 7.11
C LEU A 35 -6.97 1.18 7.58
N ASN A 36 -7.60 1.37 8.75
CA ASN A 36 -7.54 2.66 9.43
C ASN A 36 -6.08 3.02 9.75
N PRO A 37 -5.58 4.23 9.43
CA PRO A 37 -4.18 4.59 9.63
C PRO A 37 -3.67 4.41 11.08
N GLN A 38 -4.48 4.73 12.09
CA GLN A 38 -4.09 4.56 13.50
C GLN A 38 -3.93 3.08 13.87
N LYS A 39 -4.82 2.23 13.36
CA LYS A 39 -4.76 0.77 13.56
C LYS A 39 -3.53 0.19 12.86
N ALA A 40 -3.30 0.55 11.59
CA ALA A 40 -2.13 0.12 10.83
C ALA A 40 -0.82 0.59 11.46
N ALA A 41 -0.75 1.84 11.91
CA ALA A 41 0.39 2.40 12.63
C ALA A 41 0.72 1.62 13.91
N LYS A 42 -0.31 1.25 14.68
CA LYS A 42 -0.19 0.42 15.89
C LYS A 42 0.31 -1.00 15.55
N MET A 43 -0.32 -1.67 14.60
CA MET A 43 0.08 -3.00 14.12
C MET A 43 1.54 -3.01 13.66
N PHE A 44 1.93 -2.02 12.86
CA PHE A 44 3.30 -1.89 12.39
C PHE A 44 4.28 -1.59 13.53
N ASN A 45 3.86 -0.83 14.56
CA ASN A 45 4.67 -0.59 15.76
C ASN A 45 4.90 -1.86 16.58
N GLU A 46 3.93 -2.77 16.65
CA GLU A 46 4.11 -4.07 17.32
C GLU A 46 5.13 -4.96 16.60
N ALA A 47 5.22 -4.86 15.27
CA ALA A 47 6.19 -5.60 14.46
C ALA A 47 7.59 -4.97 14.50
N TYR A 48 7.67 -3.66 14.30
CA TYR A 48 8.93 -2.93 14.10
C TYR A 48 8.92 -1.58 14.86
N PRO A 49 9.01 -1.60 16.21
CA PRO A 49 8.90 -0.40 17.04
C PRO A 49 10.05 0.60 16.86
N ASN A 50 11.20 0.14 16.34
CA ASN A 50 12.38 0.99 16.15
C ASN A 50 12.35 1.80 14.84
N VAL A 51 11.33 1.59 13.99
CA VAL A 51 11.14 2.43 12.80
C VAL A 51 10.55 3.79 13.22
N LYS A 52 11.30 4.86 12.94
CA LYS A 52 10.95 6.25 13.27
C LYS A 52 10.81 7.17 12.06
N HIS A 53 11.16 6.67 10.86
CA HIS A 53 11.09 7.42 9.61
C HIS A 53 10.02 6.79 8.72
N PHE A 54 9.15 7.60 8.13
CA PHE A 54 8.05 7.12 7.30
C PHE A 54 7.91 7.94 6.02
N LYS A 55 7.47 7.29 4.94
CA LYS A 55 7.04 7.98 3.73
C LYS A 55 5.56 7.68 3.48
N THR A 56 4.72 8.71 3.41
CA THR A 56 3.32 8.59 2.95
C THR A 56 3.23 9.02 1.50
N PHE A 57 2.12 8.69 0.84
CA PHE A 57 1.89 9.04 -0.58
C PHE A 57 0.86 10.17 -0.76
N ILE A 58 0.23 10.58 0.34
CA ILE A 58 -0.72 11.69 0.44
C ILE A 58 -0.44 12.50 1.70
N TYR A 59 -0.93 13.75 1.73
CA TYR A 59 -0.81 14.68 2.86
C TYR A 59 -2.01 14.64 3.84
N ASP A 60 -2.63 13.47 4.00
CA ASP A 60 -3.77 13.27 4.90
C ASP A 60 -3.35 13.30 6.38
N ARG A 61 -3.94 14.21 7.15
CA ARG A 61 -3.71 14.38 8.60
C ARG A 61 -4.00 13.11 9.40
N LYS A 62 -4.87 12.20 8.96
CA LYS A 62 -5.12 10.90 9.63
C LYS A 62 -3.85 10.03 9.64
N TYR A 63 -3.11 10.02 8.53
CA TYR A 63 -1.84 9.31 8.44
C TYR A 63 -0.79 9.98 9.33
N LEU A 64 -0.67 11.30 9.27
CA LEU A 64 0.31 12.06 10.05
C LEU A 64 0.07 11.95 11.56
N ASN A 65 -1.19 12.03 12.01
CA ASN A 65 -1.55 11.80 13.41
C ASN A 65 -1.22 10.36 13.85
N ALA A 66 -1.53 9.36 13.03
CA ALA A 66 -1.23 7.97 13.32
C ALA A 66 0.28 7.73 13.48
N LEU A 67 1.09 8.33 12.62
CA LEU A 67 2.55 8.25 12.67
C LEU A 67 3.14 9.01 13.87
N GLN A 68 2.62 10.19 14.19
CA GLN A 68 3.04 10.95 15.38
C GLN A 68 2.72 10.18 16.67
N ASN A 69 1.54 9.54 16.75
CA ASN A 69 1.11 8.75 17.89
C ASN A 69 1.95 7.47 18.13
N ARG A 70 2.76 7.05 17.15
CA ARG A 70 3.75 5.95 17.29
C ARG A 70 5.19 6.44 17.33
N ASP A 71 5.38 7.70 17.72
CA ASP A 71 6.68 8.37 17.86
C ASP A 71 7.51 8.41 16.57
N ALA A 72 6.90 8.60 15.41
CA ALA A 72 7.67 8.95 14.22
C ALA A 72 8.40 10.29 14.43
N THR A 73 9.63 10.40 13.92
CA THR A 73 10.46 11.60 14.05
C THR A 73 10.63 12.35 12.75
N ASN A 74 10.60 11.65 11.61
CA ASN A 74 10.72 12.23 10.28
C ASN A 74 9.66 11.60 9.36
N VAL A 75 8.91 12.43 8.64
CA VAL A 75 7.93 11.96 7.67
C VAL A 75 8.13 12.67 6.33
N LEU A 76 8.36 11.87 5.29
CA LEU A 76 8.30 12.30 3.90
C LEU A 76 6.85 12.17 3.42
N VAL A 77 6.18 13.30 3.21
CA VAL A 77 4.75 13.36 2.94
C VAL A 77 4.51 13.56 1.45
N GLY A 78 3.84 12.62 0.80
CA GLY A 78 3.53 12.69 -0.64
C GLY A 78 2.54 13.80 -0.98
N VAL A 79 2.86 14.56 -2.02
CA VAL A 79 1.93 15.39 -2.77
C VAL A 79 1.52 14.60 -4.02
N PRO A 80 0.22 14.33 -4.22
CA PRO A 80 -0.27 13.59 -5.39
C PRO A 80 0.14 14.23 -6.71
N ASN A 81 0.35 13.41 -7.74
CA ASN A 81 0.78 13.89 -9.06
C ASN A 81 -0.30 14.75 -9.72
N GLU A 82 -1.56 14.39 -9.50
CA GLU A 82 -2.77 14.98 -10.05
C GLU A 82 -2.92 16.46 -9.64
N GLU A 83 -2.35 16.84 -8.50
CA GLU A 83 -2.42 18.20 -7.97
C GLU A 83 -1.29 19.11 -8.49
N LEU A 84 -0.25 18.57 -9.13
CA LEU A 84 0.94 19.34 -9.52
C LEU A 84 0.60 20.50 -10.47
N ALA A 85 -0.35 20.28 -11.40
CA ALA A 85 -0.78 21.32 -12.33
C ALA A 85 -1.47 22.50 -11.61
N ILE A 86 -2.32 22.20 -10.62
CA ILE A 86 -3.04 23.21 -9.83
C ILE A 86 -2.05 23.97 -8.95
N ILE A 87 -1.15 23.25 -8.25
CA ILE A 87 -0.13 23.86 -7.39
C ILE A 87 0.78 24.78 -8.19
N ALA A 88 1.18 24.38 -9.41
CA ALA A 88 2.03 25.20 -10.28
C ALA A 88 1.36 26.52 -10.70
N GLY A 89 0.03 26.55 -10.79
CA GLY A 89 -0.75 27.73 -11.19
C GLY A 89 -1.29 28.59 -10.05
N ASP A 90 -1.39 28.05 -8.83
CA ASP A 90 -2.02 28.71 -7.70
C ASP A 90 -1.27 28.48 -6.37
N VAL A 91 -0.65 29.55 -5.86
CA VAL A 91 0.03 29.55 -4.56
C VAL A 91 -0.92 29.27 -3.39
N ASN A 92 -2.23 29.54 -3.52
CA ASN A 92 -3.18 29.23 -2.45
C ASN A 92 -3.30 27.73 -2.21
N LYS A 93 -3.25 26.92 -3.28
CA LYS A 93 -3.22 25.47 -3.12
C LYS A 93 -1.94 25.01 -2.42
N ALA A 94 -0.80 25.62 -2.77
CA ALA A 94 0.45 25.37 -2.05
C ALA A 94 0.35 25.73 -0.56
N LEU A 95 -0.24 26.89 -0.24
CA LEU A 95 -0.46 27.34 1.14
C LEU A 95 -1.38 26.39 1.93
N GLU A 96 -2.46 25.90 1.32
CA GLU A 96 -3.36 24.90 1.90
C GLU A 96 -2.61 23.61 2.28
N ILE A 97 -1.75 23.11 1.38
CA ILE A 97 -0.92 21.93 1.64
C ILE A 97 0.02 22.20 2.82
N ILE A 98 0.71 23.35 2.84
CA ILE A 98 1.60 23.72 3.97
C ILE A 98 0.80 23.79 5.29
N ASP A 99 -0.37 24.42 5.27
CA ASP A 99 -1.23 24.54 6.46
C ASP A 99 -1.74 23.17 6.94
N SER A 100 -1.91 22.19 6.06
CA SER A 100 -2.33 20.84 6.41
C SER A 100 -1.25 20.04 7.19
N VAL A 101 0.04 20.36 7.01
CA VAL A 101 1.18 19.60 7.56
C VAL A 101 2.04 20.36 8.59
N LYS A 102 1.82 21.66 8.80
CA LYS A 102 2.71 22.50 9.64
C LYS A 102 2.64 22.23 11.15
N ASP A 103 1.54 21.69 11.66
CA ASP A 103 1.27 21.59 13.11
C ASP A 103 1.71 20.24 13.72
N PHE A 104 2.63 19.53 13.06
CA PHE A 104 3.17 18.26 13.57
C PHE A 104 4.55 18.48 14.21
N ALA A 105 4.83 17.76 15.30
CA ALA A 105 6.10 17.82 16.01
C ALA A 105 7.24 17.08 15.27
N MET A 106 6.88 16.29 14.27
CA MET A 106 7.80 15.53 13.41
C MET A 106 8.48 16.47 12.41
N GLN A 107 9.70 16.15 12.00
CA GLN A 107 10.32 16.80 10.85
C GLN A 107 9.57 16.39 9.57
N ILE A 108 9.01 17.36 8.85
CA ILE A 108 8.26 17.12 7.62
C ILE A 108 9.12 17.47 6.40
N THR A 109 9.13 16.58 5.42
CA THR A 109 9.59 16.85 4.05
C THR A 109 8.42 16.56 3.11
N LEU A 110 8.07 17.48 2.21
CA LEU A 110 7.08 17.19 1.17
C LEU A 110 7.76 16.55 -0.04
N ALA A 111 7.26 15.39 -0.46
CA ALA A 111 7.60 14.73 -1.71
C ALA A 111 6.67 15.27 -2.82
N VAL A 112 7.20 16.16 -3.65
CA VAL A 112 6.44 16.80 -4.74
C VAL A 112 6.25 15.81 -5.89
N GLY A 113 5.11 15.11 -5.87
CA GLY A 113 4.80 14.01 -6.79
C GLY A 113 5.35 12.64 -6.35
N THR A 114 4.92 11.60 -7.05
CA THR A 114 5.50 10.24 -7.00
C THR A 114 5.97 9.86 -8.39
N GLN A 115 7.29 9.88 -8.60
CA GLN A 115 7.92 9.65 -9.91
C GLN A 115 7.26 10.48 -11.04
N PRO A 116 7.08 11.81 -10.87
CA PRO A 116 6.26 12.63 -11.77
C PRO A 116 6.82 12.73 -13.21
N LEU A 117 8.09 12.33 -13.40
CA LEU A 117 8.76 12.29 -14.71
C LEU A 117 8.67 10.93 -15.40
N ALA A 118 7.97 9.98 -14.80
CA ALA A 118 7.97 8.62 -15.31
C ALA A 118 7.18 8.49 -16.61
N PRO A 119 7.67 7.67 -17.56
CA PRO A 119 7.05 7.56 -18.88
C PRO A 119 5.65 6.93 -18.84
N TRP A 120 5.32 6.13 -17.82
CA TRP A 120 3.98 5.55 -17.65
C TRP A 120 2.90 6.59 -17.32
N TRP A 121 3.29 7.82 -16.96
CA TRP A 121 2.35 8.95 -16.85
C TRP A 121 2.13 9.67 -18.18
N ASN A 122 2.65 9.15 -19.30
CA ASN A 122 2.57 9.78 -20.62
C ASN A 122 2.96 11.27 -20.60
N ASN A 123 3.98 11.63 -19.80
CA ASN A 123 4.46 12.99 -19.62
C ASN A 123 3.41 13.99 -19.07
N GLN A 124 2.29 13.54 -18.49
CA GLN A 124 1.22 14.38 -17.97
C GLN A 124 1.68 15.36 -16.88
N PHE A 125 2.55 14.89 -15.97
CA PHE A 125 2.92 15.65 -14.78
C PHE A 125 4.28 16.37 -14.90
N ALA A 126 5.13 15.91 -15.81
CA ALA A 126 6.47 16.45 -15.99
C ALA A 126 6.53 17.96 -16.29
N PRO A 127 5.60 18.57 -17.06
CA PRO A 127 5.59 20.01 -17.30
C PRO A 127 5.36 20.85 -16.03
N HIS A 128 4.77 20.26 -14.98
CA HIS A 128 4.29 21.00 -13.82
C HIS A 128 5.21 20.89 -12.59
N VAL A 129 6.05 19.86 -12.51
CA VAL A 129 6.81 19.55 -11.28
C VAL A 129 7.73 20.69 -10.82
N VAL A 130 8.38 21.40 -11.75
CA VAL A 130 9.32 22.49 -11.40
C VAL A 130 8.57 23.67 -10.78
N ASP A 131 7.45 24.08 -11.39
CA ASP A 131 6.70 25.23 -10.91
C ASP A 131 5.88 24.89 -9.66
N ALA A 132 5.37 23.66 -9.55
CA ALA A 132 4.76 23.17 -8.31
C ALA A 132 5.77 23.20 -7.15
N PHE A 133 7.01 22.77 -7.38
CA PHE A 133 8.08 22.85 -6.38
C PHE A 133 8.34 24.30 -5.96
N LYS A 134 8.42 25.24 -6.90
CA LYS A 134 8.61 26.68 -6.60
C LYS A 134 7.45 27.25 -5.80
N MET A 135 6.21 26.90 -6.14
CA MET A 135 5.02 27.39 -5.42
C MET A 135 4.98 26.86 -3.99
N LEU A 136 5.33 25.58 -3.75
CA LEU A 136 5.48 25.03 -2.41
C LEU A 136 6.64 25.68 -1.65
N ARG A 137 7.77 25.94 -2.31
CA ARG A 137 8.92 26.65 -1.71
C ARG A 137 8.51 28.06 -1.26
N GLN A 138 7.79 28.78 -2.11
CA GLN A 138 7.23 30.09 -1.80
C GLN A 138 6.21 30.05 -0.65
N ALA A 139 5.34 29.03 -0.61
CA ALA A 139 4.38 28.84 0.47
C ALA A 139 5.06 28.61 1.83
N ILE A 140 6.13 27.81 1.87
CA ILE A 140 6.97 27.59 3.06
C ILE A 140 7.58 28.89 3.54
N GLU A 141 8.11 29.72 2.63
CA GLU A 141 8.67 31.02 2.96
C GLU A 141 7.62 31.99 3.52
N GLN A 142 6.44 32.05 2.91
CA GLN A 142 5.33 32.90 3.38
C GLN A 142 4.81 32.51 4.77
N ARG A 143 4.94 31.22 5.14
CA ARG A 143 4.59 30.72 6.47
C ARG A 143 5.75 30.76 7.47
N GLU A 144 6.91 31.27 7.06
CA GLU A 144 8.13 31.33 7.88
C GLU A 144 8.59 29.94 8.37
N LEU A 145 8.32 28.88 7.59
CA LEU A 145 8.60 27.49 7.94
C LEU A 145 9.90 26.96 7.34
N LYS A 146 10.78 27.85 6.87
CA LYS A 146 12.07 27.47 6.29
C LYS A 146 12.92 26.70 7.30
N GLY A 147 13.35 25.50 6.94
CA GLY A 147 14.09 24.58 7.82
C GLY A 147 13.19 23.69 8.68
N THR A 148 11.93 24.07 8.91
CA THR A 148 10.92 23.24 9.58
C THR A 148 10.23 22.31 8.60
N ILE A 149 9.90 22.80 7.40
CA ILE A 149 9.38 21.99 6.29
C ILE A 149 10.40 22.04 5.16
N GLN A 150 10.77 20.86 4.66
CA GLN A 150 11.65 20.69 3.51
C GLN A 150 10.87 20.20 2.28
N LEU A 151 11.49 20.27 1.11
CA LEU A 151 10.95 19.72 -0.14
C LEU A 151 11.91 18.70 -0.73
N THR A 152 11.37 17.72 -1.45
CA THR A 152 12.10 16.83 -2.35
C THR A 152 11.21 16.38 -3.50
N VAL A 153 11.77 15.71 -4.50
CA VAL A 153 11.03 15.06 -5.59
C VAL A 153 11.48 13.60 -5.62
N PRO A 154 10.57 12.62 -5.44
CA PRO A 154 10.90 11.21 -5.62
C PRO A 154 11.12 10.89 -7.11
N PHE A 155 12.39 10.84 -7.52
CA PHE A 155 12.80 10.41 -8.86
C PHE A 155 12.85 8.88 -8.96
N PHE A 156 13.13 8.34 -10.15
CA PHE A 156 13.25 6.91 -10.38
C PHE A 156 14.52 6.55 -11.14
N HIS A 157 15.12 5.40 -10.83
CA HIS A 157 16.37 4.96 -11.44
C HIS A 157 16.33 4.88 -12.97
N GLY A 158 15.17 4.55 -13.55
CA GLY A 158 14.97 4.45 -15.01
C GLY A 158 15.17 5.75 -15.80
N MET A 159 15.42 6.88 -15.15
CA MET A 159 15.77 8.15 -15.81
C MET A 159 17.20 8.17 -16.36
N LEU A 160 18.05 7.20 -15.99
CA LEU A 160 19.40 7.09 -16.51
C LEU A 160 19.37 6.41 -17.88
N SER A 161 19.87 7.10 -18.92
CA SER A 161 20.05 6.51 -20.26
C SER A 161 21.30 5.62 -20.33
N LYS A 162 22.24 5.83 -19.41
CA LYS A 162 23.37 4.95 -19.13
C LYS A 162 23.50 4.83 -17.61
N ASP A 163 23.60 3.61 -17.13
CA ASP A 163 23.74 3.27 -15.72
C ASP A 163 24.88 2.26 -15.45
N TYR A 164 25.53 1.77 -16.53
CA TYR A 164 26.64 0.82 -16.45
C TYR A 164 27.78 1.13 -17.44
N PRO A 165 29.05 1.11 -16.99
CA PRO A 165 29.45 1.13 -15.58
C PRO A 165 29.13 2.51 -14.94
N PRO A 166 29.11 2.63 -13.60
CA PRO A 166 28.71 3.87 -12.92
C PRO A 166 29.37 5.15 -13.45
N GLN A 167 30.66 5.11 -13.79
CA GLN A 167 31.41 6.28 -14.29
C GLN A 167 30.90 6.79 -15.65
N ALA A 168 30.24 5.93 -16.44
CA ALA A 168 29.63 6.30 -17.71
C ALA A 168 28.22 6.86 -17.55
N SER A 169 27.65 6.84 -16.34
CA SER A 169 26.23 7.10 -16.12
C SER A 169 25.82 8.53 -16.44
N GLN A 170 24.63 8.70 -17.00
CA GLN A 170 24.06 10.00 -17.34
C GLN A 170 22.54 9.89 -17.38
N PHE A 171 21.85 10.98 -17.06
CA PHE A 171 20.42 11.08 -17.29
C PHE A 171 20.11 10.99 -18.79
N ALA A 172 18.91 10.55 -19.14
CA ALA A 172 18.38 10.73 -20.49
C ALA A 172 18.15 12.23 -20.75
N GLY A 173 18.34 12.67 -21.98
CA GLY A 173 18.38 14.10 -22.33
C GLY A 173 17.09 14.84 -21.98
N GLU A 174 15.95 14.15 -22.11
CA GLU A 174 14.62 14.64 -21.75
C GLU A 174 14.46 14.96 -20.25
N TYR A 175 15.31 14.39 -19.38
CA TYR A 175 15.25 14.61 -17.93
C TYR A 175 16.28 15.60 -17.41
N GLU A 176 17.37 15.85 -18.16
CA GLU A 176 18.55 16.56 -17.65
C GLU A 176 18.23 17.95 -17.08
N GLU A 177 17.47 18.77 -17.80
CA GLU A 177 17.18 20.15 -17.38
C GLU A 177 16.27 20.21 -16.16
N THR A 178 15.24 19.38 -16.12
CA THR A 178 14.31 19.28 -15.00
C THR A 178 15.03 18.79 -13.75
N VAL A 179 15.83 17.71 -13.86
CA VAL A 179 16.63 17.18 -12.75
C VAL A 179 17.64 18.21 -12.26
N ARG A 180 18.35 18.87 -13.17
CA ARG A 180 19.33 19.92 -12.84
C ARG A 180 18.68 21.05 -12.05
N THR A 181 17.53 21.55 -12.52
CA THR A 181 16.80 22.65 -11.89
C THR A 181 16.33 22.28 -10.49
N ILE A 182 15.72 21.10 -10.33
CA ILE A 182 15.25 20.62 -9.02
C ILE A 182 16.44 20.35 -8.09
N ALA A 183 17.48 19.65 -8.55
CA ALA A 183 18.69 19.38 -7.77
C ALA A 183 19.37 20.65 -7.26
N GLN A 184 19.39 21.70 -8.08
CA GLN A 184 19.90 23.02 -7.68
C GLN A 184 19.06 23.62 -6.54
N MET A 185 17.73 23.62 -6.65
CA MET A 185 16.86 24.14 -5.58
C MET A 185 16.98 23.31 -4.29
N LEU A 186 17.05 21.98 -4.41
CA LEU A 186 17.27 21.09 -3.26
C LEU A 186 18.59 21.39 -2.54
N LYS A 187 19.68 21.58 -3.30
CA LYS A 187 20.99 21.98 -2.76
C LYS A 187 20.91 23.32 -2.02
N GLU A 188 20.27 24.32 -2.62
CA GLU A 188 20.11 25.66 -2.02
C GLU A 188 19.30 25.65 -0.72
N ASP A 189 18.30 24.77 -0.64
CA ASP A 189 17.44 24.62 0.53
C ASP A 189 18.04 23.71 1.62
N GLY A 190 19.20 23.08 1.35
CA GLY A 190 19.81 22.10 2.25
C GLY A 190 18.99 20.80 2.34
N GLY A 191 18.25 20.46 1.28
CA GLY A 191 17.47 19.24 1.15
C GLY A 191 18.30 18.05 0.64
N PHE A 192 17.60 17.04 0.13
CA PHE A 192 18.21 15.81 -0.38
C PHE A 192 17.57 15.38 -1.70
N PHE A 193 18.34 14.66 -2.52
CA PHE A 193 17.87 14.04 -3.75
C PHE A 193 17.24 12.68 -3.43
N CYS A 194 15.91 12.60 -3.55
CA CYS A 194 15.15 11.38 -3.31
C CYS A 194 15.04 10.56 -4.60
N ILE A 195 15.39 9.29 -4.57
CA ILE A 195 15.29 8.43 -5.75
C ILE A 195 14.90 6.99 -5.39
N ASN A 196 13.93 6.45 -6.12
CA ASN A 196 13.49 5.06 -6.00
C ASN A 196 14.47 4.15 -6.77
N ILE A 197 15.04 3.15 -6.10
CA ILE A 197 16.02 2.22 -6.69
C ILE A 197 15.67 0.79 -6.28
N TYR A 198 15.45 -0.08 -7.26
CA TYR A 198 15.04 -1.46 -7.04
C TYR A 198 15.95 -2.44 -7.80
N PRO A 199 16.91 -3.08 -7.11
CA PRO A 199 17.67 -4.22 -7.62
C PRO A 199 16.78 -5.35 -8.14
N TRP A 200 15.59 -5.54 -7.56
CA TRP A 200 14.59 -6.50 -8.02
C TRP A 200 14.27 -6.38 -9.51
N PHE A 201 13.85 -5.18 -9.96
CA PHE A 201 13.49 -4.97 -11.37
C PHE A 201 14.69 -5.13 -12.31
N THR A 202 15.87 -4.65 -11.90
CA THR A 202 17.11 -4.81 -12.66
C THR A 202 17.49 -6.28 -12.82
N TYR A 203 17.39 -7.06 -11.75
CA TYR A 203 17.60 -8.52 -11.78
C TYR A 203 16.58 -9.22 -12.68
N ARG A 204 15.29 -8.90 -12.52
CA ARG A 204 14.20 -9.51 -13.29
C ARG A 204 14.38 -9.30 -14.79
N ALA A 205 14.74 -8.09 -15.19
CA ALA A 205 14.97 -7.75 -16.59
C ALA A 205 16.27 -8.35 -17.19
N ASN A 206 17.21 -8.82 -16.36
CA ASN A 206 18.55 -9.25 -16.79
C ASN A 206 18.96 -10.63 -16.23
N GLN A 207 17.99 -11.54 -16.06
CA GLN A 207 18.27 -12.90 -15.60
C GLN A 207 19.27 -13.59 -16.52
N GLY A 208 20.27 -14.26 -15.94
CA GLY A 208 21.37 -14.90 -16.67
C GLY A 208 22.61 -14.03 -16.83
N VAL A 209 22.49 -12.70 -16.67
CA VAL A 209 23.62 -11.77 -16.60
C VAL A 209 23.84 -11.30 -15.16
N ILE A 210 22.76 -10.91 -14.48
CA ILE A 210 22.79 -10.54 -13.06
C ILE A 210 22.41 -11.77 -12.24
N SER A 211 23.32 -12.21 -11.37
CA SER A 211 23.05 -13.32 -10.46
C SER A 211 22.08 -12.90 -9.36
N LEU A 212 21.27 -13.85 -8.88
CA LEU A 212 20.35 -13.62 -7.77
C LEU A 212 21.11 -13.15 -6.52
N ASP A 213 22.24 -13.77 -6.18
CA ASP A 213 23.02 -13.38 -4.99
C ASP A 213 23.57 -11.95 -5.06
N TYR A 214 23.89 -11.46 -6.27
CA TYR A 214 24.32 -10.08 -6.46
C TYR A 214 23.17 -9.08 -6.24
N ALA A 215 21.98 -9.41 -6.76
CA ALA A 215 20.76 -8.62 -6.57
C ALA A 215 20.25 -8.66 -5.13
N LEU A 216 20.42 -9.78 -4.43
CA LEU A 216 20.17 -9.96 -2.99
C LEU A 216 21.24 -9.34 -2.10
N LEU A 217 22.22 -8.62 -2.68
CA LEU A 217 23.27 -7.88 -1.98
C LEU A 217 24.23 -8.75 -1.15
N LYS A 218 24.39 -10.03 -1.49
CA LYS A 218 25.28 -10.95 -0.74
C LYS A 218 26.74 -10.83 -1.14
N HIS A 219 27.02 -10.46 -2.39
CA HIS A 219 28.36 -10.45 -2.95
C HIS A 219 28.62 -9.22 -3.82
N GLY A 220 29.87 -8.75 -3.79
CA GLY A 220 30.31 -7.62 -4.60
C GLY A 220 31.00 -8.04 -5.90
N HIS A 221 31.05 -7.11 -6.85
CA HIS A 221 31.64 -7.29 -8.17
C HIS A 221 32.56 -6.13 -8.53
N ASN A 222 33.56 -6.39 -9.37
CA ASN A 222 34.34 -5.33 -10.01
C ASN A 222 33.58 -4.80 -11.22
N VAL A 223 33.20 -3.53 -11.18
CA VAL A 223 32.49 -2.83 -12.25
C VAL A 223 33.28 -1.60 -12.66
N GLY A 224 33.66 -1.52 -13.94
CA GLY A 224 34.42 -0.38 -14.47
C GLY A 224 35.75 -0.13 -13.74
N GLY A 225 36.42 -1.19 -13.26
CA GLY A 225 37.68 -1.09 -12.51
C GLY A 225 37.56 -0.70 -11.03
N LYS A 226 36.34 -0.57 -10.49
CA LYS A 226 36.09 -0.33 -9.06
C LYS A 226 35.28 -1.49 -8.46
N TYR A 227 35.63 -1.91 -7.25
CA TYR A 227 34.86 -2.91 -6.51
C TYR A 227 33.65 -2.28 -5.83
N TYR A 228 32.48 -2.86 -6.05
CA TYR A 228 31.23 -2.50 -5.38
C TYR A 228 30.70 -3.70 -4.61
N GLN A 229 30.24 -3.48 -3.37
CA GLN A 229 29.85 -4.56 -2.46
C GLN A 229 28.56 -5.28 -2.88
N ASN A 230 27.71 -4.64 -3.68
CA ASN A 230 26.43 -5.20 -4.14
C ASN A 230 25.82 -4.35 -5.28
N LEU A 231 24.74 -4.84 -5.88
CA LEU A 231 24.07 -4.20 -7.01
C LEU A 231 23.47 -2.84 -6.64
N LEU A 232 22.89 -2.70 -5.45
CA LEU A 232 22.33 -1.43 -4.98
C LEU A 232 23.40 -0.32 -4.90
N MET A 233 24.60 -0.65 -4.43
CA MET A 233 25.73 0.31 -4.40
C MET A 233 26.19 0.72 -5.81
N VAL A 234 26.08 -0.16 -6.80
CA VAL A 234 26.36 0.19 -8.20
C VAL A 234 25.32 1.17 -8.74
N GLN A 235 24.04 0.93 -8.47
CA GLN A 235 22.94 1.81 -8.89
C GLN A 235 23.03 3.19 -8.21
N ILE A 236 23.35 3.22 -6.91
CA ILE A 236 23.58 4.47 -6.18
C ILE A 236 24.76 5.25 -6.77
N ALA A 237 25.87 4.55 -7.06
CA ALA A 237 27.02 5.18 -7.70
C ALA A 237 26.69 5.70 -9.09
N ALA A 238 25.88 4.99 -9.87
CA ALA A 238 25.44 5.43 -11.20
C ALA A 238 24.65 6.75 -11.11
N VAL A 239 23.71 6.85 -10.16
CA VAL A 239 22.95 8.08 -9.93
C VAL A 239 23.86 9.22 -9.48
N ARG A 240 24.80 8.96 -8.55
CA ARG A 240 25.75 9.98 -8.10
C ARG A 240 26.63 10.50 -9.23
N GLU A 241 27.17 9.62 -10.07
CA GLU A 241 27.98 10.00 -11.24
C GLU A 241 27.18 10.82 -12.27
N ALA A 242 25.90 10.46 -12.48
CA ALA A 242 25.01 11.23 -13.35
C ALA A 242 24.73 12.63 -12.79
N LEU A 243 24.50 12.77 -11.48
CA LEU A 243 24.33 14.06 -10.81
C LEU A 243 25.60 14.93 -10.92
N LEU A 244 26.78 14.36 -10.67
CA LEU A 244 28.06 15.06 -10.77
C LEU A 244 28.37 15.57 -12.19
N LYS A 245 27.84 14.90 -13.22
CA LYS A 245 27.92 15.38 -14.62
C LYS A 245 26.98 16.53 -14.92
N LEU A 246 25.85 16.62 -14.22
CA LEU A 246 25.03 17.83 -14.29
C LEU A 246 25.78 18.97 -13.62
N ASP A 247 26.17 18.82 -12.36
CA ASP A 247 26.92 19.84 -11.62
C ASP A 247 27.86 19.17 -10.60
N GLN A 248 29.12 19.59 -10.57
CA GLN A 248 30.11 19.06 -9.63
C GLN A 248 29.74 19.33 -8.16
N GLU A 249 28.90 20.32 -7.89
CA GLU A 249 28.37 20.58 -6.56
C GLU A 249 27.23 19.64 -6.16
N PHE A 250 26.72 18.78 -7.06
CA PHE A 250 25.77 17.72 -6.71
C PHE A 250 26.49 16.48 -6.17
N ASP A 251 27.39 16.69 -5.20
CA ASP A 251 28.08 15.64 -4.44
C ASP A 251 27.30 15.28 -3.15
N ASP A 252 27.73 14.23 -2.44
CA ASP A 252 27.06 13.78 -1.20
C ASP A 252 27.09 14.82 -0.06
N SER A 253 28.01 15.79 -0.09
CA SER A 253 28.15 16.79 0.97
C SER A 253 27.17 17.94 0.86
N LYS A 254 26.76 18.28 -0.37
CA LYS A 254 25.86 19.40 -0.69
C LYS A 254 24.47 18.95 -1.13
N LEU A 255 24.37 17.77 -1.74
CA LEU A 255 23.11 17.16 -2.15
C LEU A 255 23.13 15.67 -1.79
N PRO A 256 22.86 15.32 -0.51
CA PRO A 256 22.77 13.95 -0.06
C PRO A 256 21.73 13.16 -0.86
N LEU A 257 22.01 11.87 -1.07
CA LEU A 257 21.08 10.96 -1.73
C LEU A 257 20.29 10.18 -0.68
N VAL A 258 18.97 10.12 -0.85
CA VAL A 258 18.07 9.28 -0.05
C VAL A 258 17.37 8.31 -0.98
N ILE A 259 17.39 7.03 -0.62
CA ILE A 259 16.66 6.00 -1.35
C ILE A 259 15.19 6.11 -0.96
N GLY A 260 14.39 6.66 -1.87
CA GLY A 260 12.98 6.97 -1.64
C GLY A 260 12.11 5.73 -1.51
N GLU A 261 12.52 4.66 -2.18
CA GLU A 261 11.92 3.32 -2.12
C GLU A 261 12.94 2.28 -2.56
N THR A 262 12.94 1.14 -1.87
CA THR A 262 13.57 -0.10 -2.32
C THR A 262 12.94 -1.29 -1.62
N GLY A 263 12.81 -2.42 -2.31
CA GLY A 263 12.15 -3.60 -1.76
C GLY A 263 12.37 -4.85 -2.59
N TRP A 264 11.84 -5.95 -2.09
CA TRP A 264 11.84 -7.24 -2.78
C TRP A 264 10.52 -7.97 -2.47
N PRO A 265 9.76 -8.39 -3.49
CA PRO A 265 8.45 -8.99 -3.28
C PRO A 265 8.54 -10.39 -2.68
N THR A 266 7.55 -10.79 -1.88
CA THR A 266 7.54 -12.10 -1.22
C THR A 266 6.82 -13.20 -1.99
N ALA A 267 6.08 -12.85 -3.04
CA ALA A 267 5.34 -13.78 -3.89
C ALA A 267 5.12 -13.17 -5.30
N GLY A 268 4.46 -13.94 -6.18
CA GLY A 268 4.12 -13.54 -7.55
C GLY A 268 5.16 -13.93 -8.62
N HIS A 269 6.38 -14.28 -8.21
CA HIS A 269 7.44 -14.78 -9.10
C HIS A 269 8.32 -15.83 -8.39
N LYS A 270 8.97 -16.73 -9.14
CA LYS A 270 9.79 -17.83 -8.58
C LYS A 270 10.89 -17.37 -7.59
N ASP A 271 11.45 -16.19 -7.82
CA ASP A 271 12.48 -15.57 -6.98
C ASP A 271 11.93 -14.49 -6.04
N ALA A 272 10.63 -14.18 -6.14
CA ALA A 272 9.89 -13.39 -5.16
C ALA A 272 9.43 -14.32 -4.06
N THR A 273 10.26 -14.49 -3.03
CA THR A 273 9.98 -15.38 -1.91
C THR A 273 10.22 -14.66 -0.60
N VAL A 274 9.52 -15.08 0.46
CA VAL A 274 9.75 -14.58 1.82
C VAL A 274 11.23 -14.64 2.21
N ALA A 275 11.94 -15.71 1.85
CA ALA A 275 13.37 -15.87 2.17
C ALA A 275 14.27 -14.88 1.42
N ASN A 276 14.01 -14.65 0.13
CA ASN A 276 14.76 -13.68 -0.67
C ASN A 276 14.46 -12.25 -0.23
N ALA A 277 13.20 -11.93 0.06
CA ALA A 277 12.82 -10.63 0.60
C ALA A 277 13.47 -10.36 1.96
N ALA A 278 13.43 -11.34 2.87
CA ALA A 278 14.11 -11.25 4.16
C ALA A 278 15.61 -10.99 3.99
N THR A 279 16.26 -11.71 3.07
CA THR A 279 17.69 -11.52 2.76
C THR A 279 17.96 -10.11 2.25
N TYR A 280 17.22 -9.67 1.24
CA TYR A 280 17.40 -8.36 0.63
C TYR A 280 17.21 -7.24 1.65
N ILE A 281 16.09 -7.26 2.40
CA ILE A 281 15.74 -6.22 3.36
C ILE A 281 16.75 -6.17 4.51
N ASN A 282 17.17 -7.31 5.07
CA ASN A 282 18.19 -7.31 6.13
C ASN A 282 19.53 -6.74 5.63
N ASN A 283 19.94 -7.07 4.39
CA ASN A 283 21.17 -6.51 3.82
C ASN A 283 21.07 -5.00 3.57
N VAL A 284 19.91 -4.48 3.16
CA VAL A 284 19.67 -3.03 3.04
C VAL A 284 19.72 -2.35 4.42
N VAL A 285 19.14 -2.98 5.45
CA VAL A 285 19.20 -2.47 6.82
C VAL A 285 20.64 -2.45 7.33
N ASP A 286 21.43 -3.50 7.10
CA ASP A 286 22.85 -3.55 7.47
C ASP A 286 23.67 -2.45 6.77
N MET A 287 23.37 -2.18 5.48
CA MET A 287 23.98 -1.05 4.77
C MET A 287 23.65 0.28 5.43
N ALA A 288 22.38 0.52 5.78
CA ALA A 288 21.99 1.74 6.49
C ALA A 288 22.69 1.85 7.85
N GLN A 289 22.75 0.76 8.62
CA GLN A 289 23.43 0.74 9.92
C GLN A 289 24.94 1.00 9.84
N SER A 290 25.58 0.58 8.75
CA SER A 290 26.99 0.85 8.49
C SER A 290 27.29 2.31 8.15
N GLY A 291 26.25 3.15 7.96
CA GLY A 291 26.40 4.53 7.53
C GLY A 291 26.34 4.73 6.02
N ALA A 292 26.10 3.68 5.23
CA ALA A 292 26.25 3.75 3.78
C ALA A 292 25.08 4.44 3.06
N ILE A 293 23.85 4.34 3.59
CA ILE A 293 22.63 4.81 2.93
C ILE A 293 21.59 5.33 3.92
N ASN A 294 20.79 6.29 3.47
CA ASN A 294 19.49 6.62 4.06
C ASN A 294 18.40 6.06 3.15
N VAL A 295 17.44 5.33 3.69
CA VAL A 295 16.53 4.51 2.86
C VAL A 295 15.14 4.39 3.45
N PHE A 296 14.12 4.43 2.58
CA PHE A 296 12.78 3.94 2.86
C PHE A 296 12.59 2.55 2.24
N LEU A 297 12.26 1.56 3.08
CA LEU A 297 11.90 0.22 2.64
C LEU A 297 10.46 0.24 2.10
N PHE A 298 10.29 -0.32 0.91
CA PHE A 298 9.00 -0.48 0.26
C PHE A 298 8.53 -1.94 0.48
N GLU A 299 7.47 -2.17 1.24
CA GLU A 299 6.64 -1.20 2.00
C GLU A 299 6.04 -1.80 3.28
N ALA A 300 5.30 -1.03 4.07
CA ALA A 300 4.78 -1.49 5.37
C ALA A 300 3.87 -2.73 5.21
N PHE A 301 2.85 -2.66 4.37
CA PHE A 301 1.81 -3.69 4.21
C PHE A 301 1.70 -4.14 2.75
N ASP A 302 1.24 -5.36 2.53
CA ASP A 302 0.83 -5.80 1.20
C ASP A 302 -0.36 -4.97 0.67
N GLU A 303 -0.38 -4.70 -0.63
CA GLU A 303 -1.37 -3.84 -1.31
C GLU A 303 -2.02 -4.57 -2.50
N GLY A 304 -3.06 -5.36 -2.21
CA GLY A 304 -3.69 -6.28 -3.18
C GLY A 304 -4.38 -5.66 -4.41
N ARG A 305 -4.63 -4.35 -4.44
CA ARG A 305 -5.16 -3.62 -5.62
C ARG A 305 -4.07 -3.06 -6.52
N LYS A 306 -2.79 -3.25 -6.21
CA LYS A 306 -1.72 -2.99 -7.19
C LYS A 306 -1.87 -4.02 -8.30
N GLU A 307 -2.53 -3.61 -9.37
CA GLU A 307 -2.58 -4.41 -10.60
C GLU A 307 -1.20 -4.44 -11.23
N ALA A 308 -0.90 -5.54 -11.92
CA ALA A 308 0.28 -5.63 -12.75
C ALA A 308 0.30 -4.44 -13.71
N LEU A 309 1.47 -3.81 -13.87
CA LEU A 309 1.69 -2.75 -14.88
C LEU A 309 0.88 -3.04 -16.15
N GLU A 310 -0.15 -2.22 -16.38
CA GLU A 310 -1.07 -2.36 -17.50
C GLU A 310 -0.26 -2.46 -18.81
N GLY A 311 -0.46 -3.56 -19.54
CA GLY A 311 0.16 -3.77 -20.85
C GLY A 311 1.08 -4.99 -20.98
N THR A 312 1.27 -5.80 -19.94
CA THR A 312 1.92 -7.12 -20.09
C THR A 312 0.91 -8.26 -19.99
N LEU A 313 1.01 -9.25 -20.88
CA LEU A 313 0.14 -10.45 -20.96
C LEU A 313 0.29 -11.40 -19.74
N GLN A 314 0.87 -10.94 -18.65
CA GLN A 314 1.01 -11.67 -17.39
C GLN A 314 0.57 -10.74 -16.28
N VAL A 315 -0.40 -11.17 -15.46
CA VAL A 315 -0.72 -10.48 -14.21
C VAL A 315 0.47 -10.70 -13.27
N GLU A 316 1.45 -9.81 -13.34
CA GLU A 316 2.56 -9.70 -12.40
C GLU A 316 2.01 -9.34 -11.01
N THR A 317 1.72 -10.36 -10.21
CA THR A 317 1.17 -10.22 -8.84
C THR A 317 2.22 -9.80 -7.82
N GLU A 318 3.49 -9.62 -8.21
CA GLU A 318 4.57 -9.23 -7.31
C GLU A 318 4.33 -7.88 -6.63
N GLU A 319 3.73 -6.92 -7.32
CA GLU A 319 3.41 -5.58 -6.80
C GLU A 319 2.48 -5.62 -5.58
N GLN A 320 1.69 -6.69 -5.44
CA GLN A 320 0.80 -6.91 -4.30
C GLN A 320 1.53 -7.40 -3.06
N ASN A 321 2.82 -7.76 -3.16
CA ASN A 321 3.54 -8.59 -2.20
C ASN A 321 4.83 -7.97 -1.64
N PHE A 322 4.97 -6.64 -1.67
CA PHE A 322 6.14 -5.92 -1.13
C PHE A 322 6.09 -5.64 0.38
N GLY A 323 4.97 -5.95 1.06
CA GLY A 323 4.78 -5.68 2.47
C GLY A 323 5.82 -6.36 3.38
N LEU A 324 6.32 -5.63 4.37
CA LEU A 324 7.12 -6.15 5.48
C LEU A 324 6.25 -6.90 6.52
N VAL A 325 4.97 -6.50 6.62
CA VAL A 325 3.94 -7.21 7.38
C VAL A 325 2.75 -7.57 6.48
N ASP A 326 1.97 -8.57 6.89
CA ASP A 326 0.68 -8.89 6.27
C ASP A 326 -0.41 -7.88 6.70
N LEU A 327 -1.62 -7.99 6.14
CA LEU A 327 -2.77 -7.15 6.49
C LEU A 327 -3.24 -7.30 7.95
N SER A 328 -2.80 -8.35 8.65
CA SER A 328 -3.07 -8.55 10.08
C SER A 328 -1.99 -7.92 10.97
N GLY A 329 -0.92 -7.37 10.39
CA GLY A 329 0.21 -6.78 11.12
C GLY A 329 1.28 -7.79 11.52
N ASN A 330 1.23 -9.03 11.05
CA ASN A 330 2.26 -10.02 11.36
C ASN A 330 3.50 -9.78 10.47
N PRO A 331 4.72 -9.75 11.03
CA PRO A 331 5.94 -9.74 10.25
C PRO A 331 6.00 -10.93 9.29
N LYS A 332 6.23 -10.67 8.01
CA LYS A 332 6.46 -11.74 7.02
C LYS A 332 7.83 -12.38 7.17
N PHE A 333 8.77 -11.67 7.80
CA PHE A 333 10.10 -12.16 8.16
C PHE A 333 10.68 -11.30 9.30
N ASN A 334 11.75 -11.77 9.94
CA ASN A 334 12.40 -11.02 11.02
C ASN A 334 13.38 -9.97 10.47
N ILE A 335 13.39 -8.79 11.07
CA ILE A 335 14.38 -7.73 10.81
C ILE A 335 14.93 -7.29 12.18
N PRO A 336 15.93 -8.01 12.73
CA PRO A 336 16.34 -7.90 14.13
C PRO A 336 16.59 -6.47 14.61
N GLN A 337 17.10 -5.62 13.72
CA GLN A 337 17.50 -4.26 14.05
C GLN A 337 16.35 -3.26 14.06
N LEU A 338 15.24 -3.59 13.41
CA LEU A 338 14.01 -2.79 13.43
C LEU A 338 13.01 -3.32 14.48
N SER A 339 13.18 -4.58 14.89
CA SER A 339 12.42 -5.25 15.95
C SER A 339 12.95 -4.92 17.36
N ASP A 340 12.16 -5.18 18.39
CA ASP A 340 12.58 -5.08 19.78
C ASP A 340 13.48 -6.27 20.16
N PRO A 341 14.77 -6.07 20.55
CA PRO A 341 15.66 -7.16 20.94
C PRO A 341 15.24 -7.85 22.25
N THR A 342 14.35 -7.25 23.05
CA THR A 342 13.74 -7.88 24.23
C THR A 342 12.46 -8.66 23.91
N ALA A 343 11.97 -8.59 22.67
CA ALA A 343 11.08 -9.60 22.12
C ALA A 343 11.88 -10.89 21.83
N THR A 344 12.55 -11.44 22.85
CA THR A 344 13.23 -12.73 22.77
C THR A 344 12.19 -13.84 22.79
N GLY A 345 11.71 -14.14 21.60
CA GLY A 345 11.16 -15.43 21.23
C GLY A 345 10.96 -15.41 19.73
N PRO A 346 10.91 -16.56 19.04
CA PRO A 346 9.94 -16.60 17.96
C PRO A 346 8.64 -16.06 18.60
N ARG A 347 8.11 -14.91 18.15
CA ARG A 347 6.67 -14.76 18.21
C ARG A 347 6.24 -16.00 17.45
N GLN A 348 5.70 -16.97 18.17
CA GLN A 348 5.31 -18.22 17.55
C GLN A 348 4.65 -17.78 16.25
N VAL A 349 5.10 -18.31 15.11
CA VAL A 349 4.12 -18.62 14.07
C VAL A 349 3.00 -19.18 14.90
N LEU A 350 1.84 -18.52 14.97
CA LEU A 350 0.68 -19.13 15.58
C LEU A 350 0.40 -20.36 14.72
N THR A 351 1.17 -21.44 14.92
CA THR A 351 0.64 -22.75 15.12
C THR A 351 -0.43 -22.48 16.15
N VAL A 352 -1.65 -22.42 15.64
CA VAL A 352 -2.88 -22.29 16.40
C VAL A 352 -2.94 -23.49 17.35
N LEU A 353 -2.17 -23.45 18.44
CA LEU A 353 -2.13 -24.40 19.55
C LEU A 353 -1.44 -23.67 20.70
N ASP A 354 -2.20 -22.86 21.44
CA ASP A 354 -2.20 -22.84 22.92
C ASP A 354 -3.00 -21.64 23.48
N ASP A 355 -4.34 -21.74 23.40
CA ASP A 355 -5.21 -21.67 24.60
C ASP A 355 -6.55 -22.35 24.22
N PRO A 356 -6.84 -23.57 24.71
CA PRO A 356 -8.12 -24.24 24.44
C PRO A 356 -9.35 -23.51 25.00
N ASN A 357 -9.20 -22.41 25.74
CA ASN A 357 -10.29 -21.72 26.43
C ASN A 357 -10.34 -20.19 26.27
N GLN A 358 -9.58 -19.58 25.33
CA GLN A 358 -9.68 -18.14 25.03
C GLN A 358 -10.23 -17.79 23.64
N GLY A 359 -10.86 -18.75 22.97
CA GLY A 359 -11.77 -18.51 21.85
C GLY A 359 -13.09 -19.20 22.14
N GLY A 360 -14.11 -18.44 22.52
CA GLY A 360 -15.42 -19.01 22.81
C GLY A 360 -15.99 -19.79 21.61
N ALA A 361 -16.32 -21.05 21.88
CA ALA A 361 -17.37 -21.87 21.23
C ALA A 361 -17.09 -22.60 19.91
N CYS A 362 -15.90 -23.14 19.66
CA CYS A 362 -15.73 -24.26 18.72
C CYS A 362 -15.28 -25.50 19.49
N GLU A 363 -16.02 -26.62 19.42
CA GLU A 363 -15.76 -27.83 20.22
C GLU A 363 -14.30 -28.32 20.03
N THR A 364 -13.61 -28.58 21.15
CA THR A 364 -12.19 -28.97 21.18
C THR A 364 -12.00 -30.46 21.45
N ASN A 365 -13.08 -31.18 21.77
CA ASN A 365 -13.06 -32.61 22.01
C ASN A 365 -13.49 -33.38 20.75
N PHE A 366 -12.51 -33.91 20.03
CA PHE A 366 -12.73 -34.66 18.78
C PHE A 366 -12.79 -36.18 18.99
N SER A 367 -13.08 -36.65 20.20
CA SER A 367 -13.10 -38.09 20.50
C SER A 367 -14.08 -38.88 19.63
N ALA A 368 -15.16 -38.24 19.17
CA ALA A 368 -16.13 -38.82 18.23
C ALA A 368 -15.76 -38.61 16.74
N HIS A 369 -14.80 -37.72 16.44
CA HIS A 369 -14.34 -37.36 15.09
C HIS A 369 -12.80 -37.32 15.05
N PRO A 370 -12.11 -38.48 15.19
CA PRO A 370 -10.67 -38.54 15.44
C PRO A 370 -9.81 -37.92 14.33
N GLU A 371 -10.35 -37.78 13.13
CA GLU A 371 -9.71 -37.20 11.95
C GLU A 371 -9.93 -35.69 11.78
N CYS A 372 -10.78 -35.07 12.61
CA CYS A 372 -11.11 -33.65 12.56
C CYS A 372 -9.87 -32.75 12.73
N GLN A 373 -9.01 -33.04 13.70
CA GLN A 373 -7.83 -32.21 13.97
C GLN A 373 -6.84 -32.22 12.80
N GLY A 374 -6.66 -33.38 12.15
CA GLY A 374 -5.81 -33.50 10.96
C GLY A 374 -6.39 -32.76 9.76
N ALA A 375 -7.70 -32.85 9.56
CA ALA A 375 -8.40 -32.16 8.48
C ALA A 375 -8.40 -30.63 8.67
N LEU A 376 -8.59 -30.15 9.90
CA LEU A 376 -8.46 -28.72 10.23
C LEU A 376 -7.05 -28.22 9.92
N ASN A 377 -6.01 -28.92 10.38
CA ASN A 377 -4.62 -28.53 10.11
C ASN A 377 -4.32 -28.48 8.61
N TYR A 378 -4.83 -29.45 7.84
CA TYR A 378 -4.71 -29.46 6.38
C TYR A 378 -5.43 -28.27 5.74
N MET A 379 -6.67 -27.99 6.14
CA MET A 379 -7.44 -26.87 5.61
C MET A 379 -6.84 -25.52 5.98
N PHE A 380 -6.34 -25.34 7.20
CA PHE A 380 -5.63 -24.11 7.57
C PHE A 380 -4.41 -23.84 6.68
N ALA A 381 -3.73 -24.88 6.23
CA ALA A 381 -2.59 -24.76 5.31
C ALA A 381 -2.99 -24.61 3.84
N ASN A 382 -4.24 -24.93 3.47
CA ASN A 382 -4.66 -25.05 2.05
C ASN A 382 -5.99 -24.37 1.72
N TRP A 383 -6.56 -23.54 2.62
CA TRP A 383 -7.89 -22.92 2.44
C TRP A 383 -7.98 -22.01 1.21
N GLN A 384 -6.86 -21.47 0.75
CA GLN A 384 -6.76 -20.64 -0.46
C GLN A 384 -6.76 -21.46 -1.76
N ASN A 385 -6.84 -22.79 -1.69
CA ASN A 385 -6.95 -23.62 -2.88
C ASN A 385 -8.21 -23.23 -3.67
N PRO A 386 -8.13 -23.02 -5.01
CA PRO A 386 -9.27 -22.62 -5.83
C PRO A 386 -10.51 -23.53 -5.69
N HIS A 387 -10.30 -24.79 -5.31
CA HIS A 387 -11.36 -25.72 -4.98
C HIS A 387 -12.31 -25.20 -3.88
N TYR A 388 -11.80 -24.42 -2.92
CA TYR A 388 -12.56 -23.91 -1.78
C TYR A 388 -13.19 -22.53 -2.00
N ALA A 389 -12.83 -21.84 -3.09
CA ALA A 389 -13.31 -20.48 -3.39
C ALA A 389 -14.86 -20.34 -3.41
N PRO A 390 -15.65 -21.31 -3.93
CA PRO A 390 -17.11 -21.21 -3.92
C PRO A 390 -17.74 -21.23 -2.52
N PHE A 391 -17.00 -21.71 -1.51
CA PHE A 391 -17.49 -21.84 -0.14
C PHE A 391 -17.09 -20.64 0.74
N ASN A 392 -16.37 -19.67 0.16
CA ASN A 392 -15.96 -18.41 0.80
C ASN A 392 -15.37 -18.62 2.21
N LEU A 393 -14.44 -19.58 2.30
CA LEU A 393 -13.79 -19.96 3.55
C LEU A 393 -12.84 -18.87 4.03
N GLU A 394 -12.86 -18.60 5.32
CA GLU A 394 -11.87 -17.77 6.00
C GLU A 394 -10.88 -18.67 6.75
N PRO A 395 -9.62 -18.24 6.98
CA PRO A 395 -8.65 -19.00 7.79
C PRO A 395 -8.98 -18.93 9.30
N THR A 396 -10.23 -19.16 9.65
CA THR A 396 -10.73 -19.16 11.03
C THR A 396 -11.24 -20.55 11.38
N ARG A 397 -11.06 -20.97 12.64
CA ARG A 397 -11.43 -22.32 13.09
C ARG A 397 -12.88 -22.65 12.79
N CYS A 398 -13.80 -21.73 13.05
CA CYS A 398 -15.22 -22.02 12.89
C CYS A 398 -15.68 -22.00 11.42
N SER A 399 -15.01 -21.23 10.53
CA SER A 399 -15.25 -21.30 9.08
C SER A 399 -14.81 -22.66 8.51
N LEU A 400 -13.59 -23.10 8.85
CA LEU A 400 -13.05 -24.37 8.36
C LEU A 400 -13.73 -25.59 9.01
N GLN A 401 -14.04 -25.52 10.32
CA GLN A 401 -14.77 -26.57 11.02
C GLN A 401 -16.21 -26.71 10.52
N GLY A 402 -16.88 -25.59 10.22
CA GLY A 402 -18.21 -25.58 9.61
C GLY A 402 -18.21 -26.23 8.22
N TYR A 403 -17.19 -25.95 7.41
CA TYR A 403 -17.00 -26.64 6.13
C TYR A 403 -16.77 -28.14 6.31
N LEU A 404 -15.90 -28.54 7.23
CA LEU A 404 -15.61 -29.95 7.49
C LEU A 404 -16.84 -30.72 8.01
N HIS A 405 -17.69 -30.04 8.79
CA HIS A 405 -18.94 -30.59 9.27
C HIS A 405 -19.96 -30.79 8.13
N VAL A 406 -20.20 -29.75 7.33
CA VAL A 406 -21.29 -29.73 6.33
C VAL A 406 -20.91 -30.39 5.00
N HIS A 407 -19.68 -30.16 4.53
CA HIS A 407 -19.27 -30.50 3.17
C HIS A 407 -18.32 -31.70 3.08
N GLU A 408 -17.71 -32.10 4.20
CA GLU A 408 -16.77 -33.22 4.25
C GLU A 408 -17.29 -34.35 5.15
N ASN A 409 -18.57 -34.70 4.98
CA ASN A 409 -19.20 -35.88 5.59
C ASN A 409 -19.07 -35.93 7.13
N ASP A 410 -19.33 -34.80 7.79
CA ASP A 410 -19.27 -34.71 9.25
C ASP A 410 -17.89 -35.08 9.82
N LYS A 411 -16.80 -34.75 9.08
CA LYS A 411 -15.41 -34.97 9.54
C LYS A 411 -15.06 -34.22 10.80
N CYS A 412 -15.83 -33.18 11.13
CA CYS A 412 -15.73 -32.41 12.36
C CYS A 412 -17.13 -32.14 12.94
N PRO A 413 -17.25 -31.99 14.26
CA PRO A 413 -18.52 -31.61 14.87
C PRO A 413 -18.93 -30.19 14.48
N ALA A 414 -20.24 -29.94 14.48
CA ALA A 414 -20.84 -28.65 14.15
C ALA A 414 -20.29 -27.52 15.03
N CYS A 415 -20.02 -26.36 14.44
CA CYS A 415 -19.73 -25.15 15.21
C CYS A 415 -21.05 -24.49 15.69
N PRO A 416 -21.28 -24.31 17.02
CA PRO A 416 -22.56 -23.85 17.57
C PRO A 416 -23.02 -22.44 17.14
N CYS A 417 -22.19 -21.63 16.48
CA CYS A 417 -22.51 -20.23 16.18
C CYS A 417 -23.47 -20.03 14.98
N ALA A 418 -23.92 -21.09 14.30
CA ALA A 418 -24.68 -20.97 13.06
C ALA A 418 -26.20 -20.75 13.26
N ALA A 419 -26.75 -20.77 14.47
CA ALA A 419 -28.18 -20.53 14.66
C ALA A 419 -28.57 -20.06 16.08
N GLN A 420 -28.76 -18.75 16.31
CA GLN A 420 -29.91 -18.19 17.05
C GLN A 420 -29.97 -16.63 16.95
N PRO A 421 -31.16 -15.99 16.80
CA PRO A 421 -31.30 -14.55 16.52
C PRO A 421 -31.52 -13.58 17.72
N SER A 422 -31.30 -13.92 18.99
CA SER A 422 -31.80 -13.06 20.09
C SER A 422 -31.04 -13.06 21.44
N SER A 423 -29.78 -12.61 21.47
CA SER A 423 -29.12 -12.32 22.78
C SER A 423 -28.10 -11.18 22.78
N CYS A 424 -28.25 -10.17 21.90
CA CYS A 424 -27.49 -8.91 22.00
C CYS A 424 -28.27 -7.87 22.84
N GLU A 425 -28.58 -8.19 24.09
CA GLU A 425 -28.99 -7.17 25.07
C GLU A 425 -27.74 -6.71 25.82
N THR A 426 -27.37 -5.43 25.64
CA THR A 426 -26.32 -4.78 26.43
C THR A 426 -26.79 -3.38 26.80
N ASP A 427 -26.47 -2.96 28.02
CA ASP A 427 -26.77 -1.65 28.59
C ASP A 427 -26.14 -0.52 27.76
N PHE A 428 -26.97 0.43 27.29
CA PHE A 428 -26.54 1.59 26.48
C PHE A 428 -26.31 2.86 27.31
N SER A 429 -26.23 2.77 28.63
CA SER A 429 -26.06 3.93 29.51
C SER A 429 -24.83 4.80 29.18
N ALA A 430 -23.77 4.22 28.58
CA ALA A 430 -22.59 4.93 28.10
C ALA A 430 -22.67 5.45 26.64
N TYR A 431 -23.70 5.06 25.89
CA TYR A 431 -23.93 5.39 24.47
C TYR A 431 -25.40 5.76 24.25
N PRO A 432 -25.81 6.98 24.66
CA PRO A 432 -27.22 7.37 24.70
C PRO A 432 -27.92 7.33 23.34
N ASP A 433 -27.16 7.47 22.25
CA ASP A 433 -27.67 7.48 20.89
C ASP A 433 -27.63 6.10 20.20
N CYS A 434 -27.05 5.08 20.86
CA CYS A 434 -26.85 3.76 20.23
C CYS A 434 -28.16 3.11 19.81
N GLN A 435 -29.18 3.17 20.68
CA GLN A 435 -30.47 2.54 20.40
C GLN A 435 -31.17 3.20 19.20
N TRP A 436 -31.17 4.53 19.13
CA TRP A 436 -31.71 5.26 17.99
C TRP A 436 -30.93 4.96 16.70
N ALA A 437 -29.59 4.96 16.76
CA ALA A 437 -28.74 4.67 15.61
C ALA A 437 -28.95 3.24 15.08
N LEU A 438 -29.11 2.26 15.98
CA LEU A 438 -29.45 0.90 15.61
C LEU A 438 -30.81 0.82 14.93
N ASP A 439 -31.84 1.46 15.49
CA ASP A 439 -33.20 1.45 14.92
C ASP A 439 -33.24 2.13 13.54
N TYR A 440 -32.49 3.23 13.37
CA TYR A 440 -32.31 3.89 12.09
C TYR A 440 -31.61 2.98 11.07
N MET A 441 -30.51 2.32 11.47
CA MET A 441 -29.80 1.41 10.58
C MET A 441 -30.62 0.16 10.25
N PHE A 442 -31.42 -0.38 11.18
CA PHE A 442 -32.30 -1.52 10.86
C PHE A 442 -33.31 -1.19 9.77
N ALA A 443 -33.78 0.07 9.73
CA ALA A 443 -34.68 0.53 8.69
C ALA A 443 -33.98 0.92 7.38
N ASN A 444 -32.69 1.27 7.42
CA ASN A 444 -32.00 1.93 6.29
C ASN A 444 -30.65 1.30 5.88
N TRP A 445 -30.24 0.15 6.43
CA TRP A 445 -28.92 -0.46 6.16
C TRP A 445 -28.70 -0.87 4.69
N GLN A 446 -29.76 -0.96 3.90
CA GLN A 446 -29.71 -1.24 2.46
C GLN A 446 -29.48 0.02 1.62
N HIS A 447 -29.32 1.20 2.25
CA HIS A 447 -29.02 2.45 1.56
C HIS A 447 -27.65 2.33 0.83
N PRO A 448 -27.50 2.87 -0.40
CA PRO A 448 -26.28 2.72 -1.20
C PRO A 448 -25.00 3.15 -0.48
N ASP A 449 -25.09 4.17 0.39
CA ASP A 449 -23.97 4.64 1.21
C ASP A 449 -23.39 3.57 2.16
N TYR A 450 -24.19 2.53 2.47
CA TYR A 450 -23.79 1.42 3.33
C TYR A 450 -23.41 0.15 2.56
N GLU A 451 -23.59 0.13 1.24
CA GLU A 451 -23.29 -1.02 0.37
C GLU A 451 -21.80 -1.35 0.36
N TYR A 452 -20.96 -0.31 0.44
CA TYR A 452 -19.51 -0.41 0.64
C TYR A 452 -19.11 -1.23 1.87
N TYR A 453 -19.91 -1.18 2.95
CA TYR A 453 -19.64 -1.89 4.20
C TYR A 453 -20.26 -3.29 4.25
N LYS A 454 -20.96 -3.72 3.19
CA LYS A 454 -21.59 -5.04 3.05
C LYS A 454 -22.41 -5.44 4.29
N LEU A 455 -23.16 -4.48 4.85
CA LEU A 455 -23.97 -4.72 6.03
C LEU A 455 -25.02 -5.80 5.73
N LYS A 456 -25.25 -6.72 6.67
CA LYS A 456 -26.13 -7.88 6.49
C LYS A 456 -27.53 -7.69 7.09
N GLY A 457 -27.85 -6.48 7.56
CA GLY A 457 -29.12 -6.16 8.24
C GLY A 457 -29.33 -6.81 9.61
N THR A 458 -28.34 -7.55 10.10
CA THR A 458 -28.42 -8.21 11.41
C THR A 458 -27.89 -7.30 12.50
N ARG A 459 -28.39 -7.46 13.74
CA ARG A 459 -27.97 -6.62 14.89
C ARG A 459 -26.46 -6.56 15.06
N CYS A 460 -25.76 -7.70 14.96
CA CYS A 460 -24.30 -7.74 15.07
C CYS A 460 -23.60 -7.01 13.91
N SER A 461 -24.14 -7.09 12.69
CA SER A 461 -23.57 -6.38 11.54
C SER A 461 -23.72 -4.87 11.70
N LEU A 462 -24.89 -4.40 12.14
CA LEU A 462 -25.18 -2.97 12.28
C LEU A 462 -24.52 -2.40 13.53
N GLN A 463 -24.58 -3.09 14.66
CA GLN A 463 -23.92 -2.68 15.90
C GLN A 463 -22.39 -2.75 15.77
N GLY A 464 -21.86 -3.72 15.02
CA GLY A 464 -20.45 -3.79 14.68
C GLY A 464 -19.98 -2.61 13.84
N TYR A 465 -20.78 -2.19 12.85
CA TYR A 465 -20.52 -0.96 12.09
C TYR A 465 -20.60 0.28 12.99
N LEU A 466 -21.67 0.44 13.76
CA LEU A 466 -21.84 1.58 14.66
C LEU A 466 -20.77 1.64 15.75
N ASN A 467 -20.17 0.50 16.14
CA ASN A 467 -19.03 0.47 17.05
C ASN A 467 -17.71 0.78 16.34
N ALA A 468 -17.40 0.09 15.24
CA ALA A 468 -16.09 0.12 14.60
C ALA A 468 -15.88 1.32 13.66
N VAL A 469 -16.95 1.87 13.12
CA VAL A 469 -16.93 2.96 12.12
C VAL A 469 -17.43 4.26 12.73
N GLU A 470 -18.59 4.24 13.40
CA GLU A 470 -19.20 5.47 13.94
C GLU A 470 -18.95 5.72 15.43
N ASN A 471 -18.44 4.73 16.17
CA ASN A 471 -18.27 4.77 17.64
C ASN A 471 -19.54 5.20 18.43
N LYS A 472 -20.72 4.92 17.89
CA LYS A 472 -22.03 5.25 18.49
C LYS A 472 -22.62 4.13 19.33
N CYS A 473 -22.06 2.92 19.24
CA CYS A 473 -22.52 1.75 20.00
C CYS A 473 -21.36 1.00 20.66
N PRO A 474 -21.61 0.25 21.75
CA PRO A 474 -20.62 -0.66 22.30
C PRO A 474 -20.38 -1.86 21.37
N ALA A 475 -19.20 -2.46 21.48
CA ALA A 475 -18.85 -3.67 20.74
C ALA A 475 -19.78 -4.82 21.14
N CYS A 476 -20.24 -5.60 20.15
CA CYS A 476 -21.13 -6.72 20.41
C CYS A 476 -20.38 -7.86 21.12
N VAL A 477 -20.75 -8.18 22.36
CA VAL A 477 -20.10 -9.24 23.15
C VAL A 477 -21.04 -10.45 23.25
N CYS A 478 -20.68 -11.57 22.64
CA CYS A 478 -21.39 -12.84 22.83
C CYS A 478 -20.93 -13.49 24.15
N GLY A 479 -21.71 -13.34 25.22
CA GLY A 479 -21.33 -13.74 26.58
C GLY A 479 -21.95 -15.04 27.10
N ALA A 480 -21.18 -15.72 27.96
CA ALA A 480 -21.50 -16.95 28.69
C ALA A 480 -22.65 -16.81 29.72
N SER A 481 -23.19 -17.94 30.19
CA SER A 481 -24.12 -18.04 31.33
C SER A 481 -23.54 -18.92 32.46
N PRO A 482 -23.97 -18.78 33.74
CA PRO A 482 -23.21 -19.15 34.93
C PRO A 482 -23.40 -20.61 35.38
N SER A 483 -22.42 -21.09 36.16
CA SER A 483 -22.34 -22.41 36.80
C SER A 483 -23.55 -22.76 37.69
N PRO A 484 -23.93 -24.05 37.81
CA PRO A 484 -23.60 -24.80 39.04
C PRO A 484 -23.20 -26.29 38.87
N SER A 485 -22.55 -26.83 39.92
CA SER A 485 -22.07 -28.21 40.24
C SER A 485 -23.14 -29.35 40.26
N PRO A 486 -22.84 -30.59 40.74
CA PRO A 486 -21.75 -31.56 40.48
C PRO A 486 -22.27 -32.97 39.99
N ASP A 487 -21.32 -33.82 39.55
CA ASP A 487 -21.29 -35.30 39.26
C ASP A 487 -22.42 -36.25 39.76
N PRO A 488 -22.66 -37.49 39.22
CA PRO A 488 -21.63 -38.56 39.07
C PRO A 488 -21.76 -39.68 37.98
N SER A 489 -20.65 -40.45 37.80
CA SER A 489 -20.52 -41.90 37.41
C SER A 489 -20.93 -42.35 35.98
N ASP A 490 -20.34 -43.35 35.30
CA ASP A 490 -19.33 -44.39 35.60
C ASP A 490 -18.88 -45.13 34.30
N SER A 491 -17.58 -45.48 34.20
CA SER A 491 -17.00 -46.73 33.63
C SER A 491 -17.19 -47.12 32.11
N PRO A 492 -16.50 -48.16 31.56
CA PRO A 492 -15.15 -48.09 30.98
C PRO A 492 -15.01 -48.65 29.53
N ALA A 493 -13.79 -48.52 28.98
CA ALA A 493 -13.29 -48.87 27.62
C ALA A 493 -13.62 -50.27 27.03
N PRO A 494 -13.37 -50.48 25.72
CA PRO A 494 -12.19 -51.29 25.37
C PRO A 494 -11.36 -50.86 24.12
N SER A 495 -10.18 -51.46 24.05
CA SER A 495 -9.00 -51.28 23.15
C SER A 495 -9.19 -51.61 21.65
N PRO A 496 -8.29 -51.13 20.75
CA PRO A 496 -8.37 -51.31 19.31
C PRO A 496 -7.65 -52.57 18.78
N SER A 497 -8.08 -53.05 17.61
CA SER A 497 -7.35 -54.03 16.77
C SER A 497 -6.63 -53.33 15.61
N PRO A 498 -5.48 -53.86 15.11
CA PRO A 498 -4.59 -53.18 14.17
C PRO A 498 -4.96 -53.37 12.70
N ILE A 499 -4.67 -52.36 11.87
CA ILE A 499 -4.79 -52.39 10.39
C ILE A 499 -3.41 -52.68 9.77
N PRO A 500 -3.31 -53.46 8.66
CA PRO A 500 -2.04 -53.91 8.08
C PRO A 500 -1.36 -52.89 7.15
N VAL A 501 -0.03 -53.00 7.09
CA VAL A 501 0.93 -52.25 6.24
C VAL A 501 0.88 -52.72 4.78
N PRO A 502 0.86 -51.82 3.77
CA PRO A 502 1.14 -52.19 2.37
C PRO A 502 2.65 -52.11 2.02
N PRO A 503 3.16 -52.99 1.14
CA PRO A 503 4.59 -53.11 0.82
C PRO A 503 5.08 -52.13 -0.26
N ALA A 504 6.42 -52.04 -0.31
CA ALA A 504 7.25 -51.03 -0.98
C ALA A 504 7.29 -51.05 -2.52
N SER A 505 7.57 -49.86 -3.06
CA SER A 505 7.90 -49.54 -4.45
C SER A 505 9.15 -50.26 -5.01
N PRO A 506 9.21 -50.50 -6.34
CA PRO A 506 10.45 -50.84 -7.03
C PRO A 506 11.21 -49.59 -7.54
N SER A 507 12.54 -49.68 -7.45
CA SER A 507 13.53 -48.67 -7.81
C SER A 507 13.71 -48.44 -9.32
N PRO A 508 14.20 -47.25 -9.75
CA PRO A 508 14.60 -47.00 -11.14
C PRO A 508 16.06 -47.40 -11.45
N ILE A 509 16.28 -47.76 -12.73
CA ILE A 509 17.53 -48.24 -13.32
C ILE A 509 18.42 -47.07 -13.78
N ALA A 510 19.74 -47.23 -13.61
CA ALA A 510 20.80 -46.27 -13.93
C ALA A 510 21.26 -46.30 -15.40
N VAL A 511 21.76 -45.15 -15.91
CA VAL A 511 22.54 -45.01 -17.15
C VAL A 511 23.72 -44.03 -16.92
N PRO A 512 24.92 -44.23 -17.52
CA PRO A 512 26.22 -43.68 -17.06
C PRO A 512 26.62 -42.29 -17.65
N PRO A 513 27.78 -41.72 -17.23
CA PRO A 513 28.12 -40.30 -17.40
C PRO A 513 28.97 -39.99 -18.64
N SER A 514 28.96 -38.72 -19.11
CA SER A 514 30.04 -38.20 -19.97
C SER A 514 30.34 -36.70 -19.78
N LEU A 515 31.51 -36.43 -19.18
CA LEU A 515 32.58 -35.49 -19.55
C LEU A 515 32.27 -34.02 -19.93
N SER A 516 32.77 -33.10 -19.10
CA SER A 516 33.43 -31.81 -19.47
C SER A 516 34.94 -32.05 -19.69
N PRO A 517 35.82 -31.14 -20.20
CA PRO A 517 35.76 -29.67 -20.20
C PRO A 517 36.29 -28.93 -21.47
N SER A 518 36.12 -27.59 -21.55
CA SER A 518 37.19 -26.61 -21.83
C SER A 518 36.66 -25.20 -22.09
N SER A 519 37.37 -24.23 -21.50
CA SER A 519 37.28 -22.76 -21.60
C SER A 519 37.73 -22.17 -22.94
N SER A 520 37.06 -21.11 -23.43
CA SER A 520 37.55 -20.14 -24.45
C SER A 520 36.53 -18.99 -24.67
N PRO A 521 36.91 -17.83 -25.26
CA PRO A 521 36.67 -16.50 -24.68
C PRO A 521 35.46 -15.71 -25.20
N PHE A 522 35.13 -14.66 -24.45
CA PHE A 522 34.14 -13.61 -24.69
C PHE A 522 34.09 -13.08 -26.15
N PRO A 523 32.88 -12.91 -26.72
CA PRO A 523 32.66 -11.95 -27.79
C PRO A 523 32.22 -10.57 -27.24
N SER A 524 32.72 -9.52 -27.87
CA SER A 524 32.31 -8.12 -27.68
C SER A 524 30.82 -7.91 -28.01
N PRO A 525 30.14 -6.91 -27.41
CA PRO A 525 28.72 -6.67 -27.65
C PRO A 525 28.44 -6.19 -29.08
N ILE A 526 27.46 -6.84 -29.70
CA ILE A 526 26.79 -6.42 -30.93
C ILE A 526 25.86 -5.24 -30.57
N PRO A 527 25.81 -4.16 -31.38
CA PRO A 527 24.89 -3.04 -31.13
C PRO A 527 23.43 -3.53 -31.18
N SER A 528 22.65 -3.10 -30.18
CA SER A 528 21.21 -3.36 -30.10
C SER A 528 20.51 -2.88 -31.39
N PRO A 529 19.61 -3.69 -31.98
CA PRO A 529 18.80 -3.24 -33.10
C PRO A 529 17.85 -2.14 -32.66
N PHE A 530 17.68 -1.13 -33.51
CA PHE A 530 16.65 -0.10 -33.42
C PHE A 530 15.27 -0.71 -33.14
N PRO A 531 14.42 -0.10 -32.30
CA PRO A 531 13.01 -0.48 -32.26
C PRO A 531 12.36 -0.17 -33.61
N SER A 532 11.77 -1.20 -34.21
CA SER A 532 10.83 -1.07 -35.32
C SER A 532 9.64 -0.20 -34.89
N PRO A 533 8.98 0.51 -35.84
CA PRO A 533 7.85 1.39 -35.51
C PRO A 533 6.71 0.59 -34.89
N PHE A 534 6.11 1.17 -33.84
CA PHE A 534 4.92 0.67 -33.16
C PHE A 534 3.80 0.34 -34.16
N PRO A 535 3.00 -0.72 -33.89
CA PRO A 535 1.76 -0.93 -34.63
C PRO A 535 0.85 0.28 -34.43
N SER A 536 0.17 0.67 -35.51
CA SER A 536 -0.85 1.72 -35.52
C SER A 536 -1.95 1.43 -34.49
N PRO A 537 -2.61 2.47 -33.92
CA PRO A 537 -3.71 2.26 -32.98
C PRO A 537 -4.80 1.38 -33.60
N SER A 538 -5.37 0.49 -32.80
CA SER A 538 -6.54 -0.30 -33.15
C SER A 538 -7.69 0.63 -33.55
N PRO A 539 -8.48 0.28 -34.59
CA PRO A 539 -9.62 1.10 -35.00
C PRO A 539 -10.69 1.15 -33.90
N ASP A 540 -11.38 2.30 -33.82
CA ASP A 540 -12.47 2.56 -32.86
C ASP A 540 -13.55 1.48 -32.96
N THR A 541 -14.00 0.94 -31.83
CA THR A 541 -15.01 -0.12 -31.77
C THR A 541 -16.23 0.32 -30.97
N CYS A 542 -17.16 1.01 -31.64
CA CYS A 542 -18.36 1.59 -31.03
C CYS A 542 -19.41 0.63 -30.43
N HIS A 543 -19.10 -0.65 -30.19
CA HIS A 543 -20.04 -1.68 -29.74
C HIS A 543 -19.37 -2.82 -28.92
N ASP A 544 -18.15 -2.64 -28.42
CA ASP A 544 -17.41 -3.71 -27.72
C ASP A 544 -17.46 -3.59 -26.19
N GLY A 545 -18.14 -2.58 -25.66
CA GLY A 545 -18.32 -2.34 -24.24
C GLY A 545 -17.06 -1.82 -23.57
N VAL A 546 -16.09 -1.32 -24.35
CA VAL A 546 -14.83 -0.79 -23.87
C VAL A 546 -14.67 0.64 -24.38
N TRP A 547 -14.42 1.57 -23.48
CA TRP A 547 -14.08 2.94 -23.90
C TRP A 547 -12.68 2.95 -24.51
N ASN A 548 -12.61 3.08 -25.83
CA ASN A 548 -11.34 3.12 -26.57
C ASN A 548 -11.40 4.10 -27.76
N GLY A 549 -10.26 4.38 -28.39
CA GLY A 549 -10.23 5.30 -29.54
C GLY A 549 -10.45 6.77 -29.17
N ASP A 550 -11.28 7.47 -29.95
CA ASP A 550 -11.68 8.87 -29.73
C ASP A 550 -13.07 9.05 -29.09
N GLU A 551 -13.66 7.97 -28.60
CA GLU A 551 -14.95 7.95 -27.91
C GLU A 551 -15.01 8.91 -26.71
N GLU A 552 -16.19 9.44 -26.40
CA GLU A 552 -16.42 10.30 -25.23
C GLU A 552 -17.05 9.52 -24.05
N GLY A 553 -17.35 8.23 -24.23
CA GLY A 553 -17.85 7.28 -23.23
C GLY A 553 -17.88 5.86 -23.80
N ILE A 554 -18.29 4.84 -23.03
CA ILE A 554 -18.26 3.44 -23.52
C ILE A 554 -19.15 3.31 -24.75
N ASP A 555 -18.55 2.98 -25.91
CA ASP A 555 -19.24 2.78 -27.18
C ASP A 555 -20.02 4.03 -27.68
N CYS A 556 -19.63 5.26 -27.27
CA CYS A 556 -20.35 6.48 -27.61
C CYS A 556 -19.44 7.72 -27.73
N GLY A 557 -19.89 8.73 -28.49
CA GLY A 557 -19.14 9.98 -28.71
C GLY A 557 -17.96 9.83 -29.68
N GLY A 558 -17.27 10.94 -29.96
CA GLY A 558 -16.15 10.94 -30.92
C GLY A 558 -16.57 10.53 -32.33
N SER A 559 -15.91 9.51 -32.88
CA SER A 559 -16.22 8.90 -34.17
C SER A 559 -17.42 7.95 -34.13
N CYS A 560 -17.96 7.64 -32.95
CA CYS A 560 -19.15 6.80 -32.79
C CYS A 560 -20.45 7.57 -33.01
N SER A 561 -21.36 6.96 -33.78
CA SER A 561 -22.64 7.59 -34.14
C SER A 561 -23.62 7.77 -32.98
N LYS A 562 -23.39 7.10 -31.84
CA LYS A 562 -24.21 7.18 -30.63
C LYS A 562 -23.77 8.36 -29.76
N THR A 563 -24.71 9.19 -29.31
CA THR A 563 -24.45 10.31 -28.38
C THR A 563 -24.48 9.80 -26.94
N CYS A 564 -23.45 10.10 -26.14
CA CYS A 564 -23.35 9.60 -24.77
C CYS A 564 -24.46 10.09 -23.84
N HIS A 565 -25.06 9.16 -23.10
CA HIS A 565 -25.96 9.43 -21.98
C HIS A 565 -25.26 9.10 -20.66
N CYS A 566 -25.78 9.59 -19.53
CA CYS A 566 -25.12 9.42 -18.23
C CYS A 566 -24.98 7.95 -17.79
N ASP A 567 -25.81 7.06 -18.34
CA ASP A 567 -25.75 5.62 -18.08
C ASP A 567 -24.65 4.91 -18.89
N ASP A 568 -24.02 5.59 -19.87
CA ASP A 568 -22.95 5.07 -20.73
C ASP A 568 -21.53 5.35 -20.15
N LEU A 569 -21.46 5.98 -18.98
CA LEU A 569 -20.20 6.27 -18.27
C LEU A 569 -19.81 5.05 -17.43
N GLY A 570 -18.58 4.55 -17.63
CA GLY A 570 -18.07 3.38 -16.90
C GLY A 570 -18.02 3.58 -15.38
N PRO A 571 -18.00 2.49 -14.58
CA PRO A 571 -17.92 2.57 -13.13
C PRO A 571 -16.52 3.03 -12.69
N GLY A 572 -16.36 4.34 -12.60
CA GLY A 572 -15.11 5.02 -12.21
C GLY A 572 -15.26 6.55 -12.15
N ASP A 573 -16.19 7.12 -12.92
CA ASP A 573 -16.34 8.58 -13.05
C ASP A 573 -17.47 9.14 -12.18
N ALA A 574 -17.41 8.87 -10.88
CA ALA A 574 -18.28 9.54 -9.89
C ALA A 574 -17.64 10.83 -9.37
N GLU A 575 -17.27 11.74 -10.27
CA GLU A 575 -17.34 13.17 -9.98
C GLU A 575 -18.44 13.78 -10.86
N TYR A 576 -19.49 14.26 -10.20
CA TYR A 576 -20.76 14.79 -10.71
C TYR A 576 -20.67 15.97 -11.73
N PHE A 577 -19.50 16.27 -12.28
CA PHE A 577 -19.21 17.48 -13.06
C PHE A 577 -19.36 17.35 -14.58
N HIS A 578 -19.63 16.16 -15.13
CA HIS A 578 -19.66 15.95 -16.58
C HIS A 578 -21.04 15.65 -17.17
N CYS A 579 -22.12 15.82 -16.42
CA CYS A 579 -23.49 15.77 -16.97
C CYS A 579 -23.86 17.10 -17.67
N PRO A 580 -23.99 17.16 -19.01
CA PRO A 580 -24.27 18.42 -19.73
C PRO A 580 -25.72 18.93 -19.52
N ALA A 581 -26.61 18.10 -18.98
CA ALA A 581 -27.97 18.50 -18.60
C ALA A 581 -27.98 19.21 -17.23
N LEU A 582 -27.24 18.70 -16.26
CA LEU A 582 -27.09 19.29 -14.92
C LEU A 582 -26.38 20.65 -14.97
N GLN A 583 -25.36 20.76 -15.83
CA GLN A 583 -24.59 22.00 -16.01
C GLN A 583 -25.43 23.15 -16.61
N ARG A 584 -26.46 22.83 -17.41
CA ARG A 584 -27.41 23.82 -17.97
C ARG A 584 -28.47 24.28 -16.96
N LEU A 585 -28.87 23.41 -16.03
CA LEU A 585 -29.80 23.73 -14.94
C LEU A 585 -29.14 24.60 -13.85
N LEU A 586 -27.87 24.33 -13.51
CA LEU A 586 -27.12 25.11 -12.51
C LEU A 586 -26.76 26.53 -12.98
N GLN A 587 -26.73 26.79 -14.29
CA GLN A 587 -26.41 28.11 -14.85
C GLN A 587 -27.60 29.07 -14.92
N SER A 588 -28.85 28.60 -14.73
CA SER A 588 -30.06 29.43 -14.91
C SER A 588 -30.69 29.95 -13.62
N GLY A 589 -30.14 29.63 -12.44
CA GLY A 589 -30.48 30.29 -11.17
C GLY A 589 -31.94 30.15 -10.70
N GLY A 590 -32.61 29.02 -10.97
CA GLY A 590 -34.04 28.86 -10.72
C GLY A 590 -34.43 27.79 -9.69
N CYS A 591 -35.08 28.25 -8.61
CA CYS A 591 -35.98 27.56 -7.65
C CYS A 591 -35.37 26.64 -6.56
N TYR A 592 -35.45 27.09 -5.30
CA TYR A 592 -35.51 26.21 -4.12
C TYR A 592 -36.76 26.52 -3.29
N TYR A 593 -37.52 25.47 -2.97
CA TYR A 593 -38.36 25.44 -1.77
C TYR A 593 -37.69 24.44 -0.83
N LEU A 594 -37.34 24.86 0.38
CA LEU A 594 -36.76 23.97 1.38
C LEU A 594 -37.91 23.36 2.21
N GLU A 595 -38.14 22.05 2.08
CA GLU A 595 -38.76 21.28 3.16
C GLU A 595 -37.69 20.87 4.19
N GLU A 596 -38.11 20.60 5.43
CA GLU A 596 -37.22 20.29 6.54
C GLU A 596 -36.33 19.07 6.23
N GLY A 597 -35.01 19.29 6.18
CA GLY A 597 -34.01 18.25 5.94
C GLY A 597 -32.99 18.55 4.83
N CYS A 598 -33.20 19.61 4.04
CA CYS A 598 -32.28 19.96 2.95
C CYS A 598 -31.37 21.14 3.29
N VAL A 599 -30.07 21.00 3.00
CA VAL A 599 -29.01 21.97 3.30
C VAL A 599 -28.53 22.63 2.00
N ALA A 600 -28.46 23.96 2.01
CA ALA A 600 -27.90 24.77 0.92
C ALA A 600 -26.73 25.63 1.41
N GLU A 601 -25.68 25.73 0.61
CA GLU A 601 -24.60 26.72 0.73
C GLU A 601 -24.49 27.47 -0.62
N ASP A 602 -24.33 28.80 -0.57
CA ASP A 602 -24.08 29.66 -1.73
C ASP A 602 -25.05 29.46 -2.94
N ASP A 603 -26.36 29.51 -2.69
CA ASP A 603 -27.43 29.32 -3.69
C ASP A 603 -27.37 27.96 -4.43
N ARG A 604 -26.75 26.95 -3.82
CA ARG A 604 -26.68 25.57 -4.34
C ARG A 604 -27.20 24.59 -3.31
N LEU A 605 -28.04 23.65 -3.75
CA LEU A 605 -28.47 22.54 -2.90
C LEU A 605 -27.28 21.59 -2.71
N VAL A 606 -26.80 21.46 -1.48
CA VAL A 606 -25.63 20.63 -1.16
C VAL A 606 -26.09 19.25 -0.68
N TYR A 607 -27.29 19.16 -0.09
CA TYR A 607 -27.78 17.90 0.48
C TYR A 607 -29.29 17.88 0.67
N CYS A 608 -29.97 16.81 0.24
CA CYS A 608 -31.43 16.64 0.39
C CYS A 608 -31.80 15.14 0.31
N PRO A 609 -31.73 14.40 1.44
CA PRO A 609 -31.90 12.95 1.43
C PRO A 609 -33.39 12.57 1.32
N GLY A 610 -33.77 11.82 0.28
CA GLY A 610 -35.09 11.20 0.13
C GLY A 610 -35.91 11.55 -1.12
N LEU A 611 -35.39 12.39 -2.04
CA LEU A 611 -36.04 12.70 -3.31
C LEU A 611 -35.34 11.97 -4.47
N ASP A 612 -36.09 11.19 -5.26
CA ASP A 612 -35.57 10.64 -6.51
C ASP A 612 -35.49 11.72 -7.61
N MET A 613 -34.57 11.55 -8.56
CA MET A 613 -34.28 12.56 -9.58
C MET A 613 -35.45 12.78 -10.56
N ALA A 614 -36.34 11.81 -10.70
CA ALA A 614 -37.57 11.95 -11.49
C ALA A 614 -38.53 12.95 -10.82
N THR A 615 -38.65 12.89 -9.50
CA THR A 615 -39.50 13.78 -8.69
C THR A 615 -38.95 15.21 -8.67
N VAL A 616 -37.62 15.38 -8.61
CA VAL A 616 -36.95 16.69 -8.71
C VAL A 616 -37.19 17.33 -10.08
N MET A 617 -37.06 16.55 -11.15
CA MET A 617 -37.30 17.01 -12.52
C MET A 617 -38.79 17.33 -12.79
N GLU A 618 -39.71 16.53 -12.24
CA GLU A 618 -41.15 16.76 -12.35
C GLU A 618 -41.58 18.03 -11.60
N ALA A 619 -41.07 18.25 -10.38
CA ALA A 619 -41.29 19.47 -9.60
C ALA A 619 -40.74 20.74 -10.28
N CYS A 620 -39.59 20.63 -10.97
CA CYS A 620 -39.04 21.73 -11.77
C CYS A 620 -39.83 21.98 -13.06
N SER A 621 -40.38 20.93 -13.70
CA SER A 621 -41.18 21.04 -14.93
C SER A 621 -42.56 21.66 -14.73
N GLN A 622 -43.18 21.49 -13.55
CA GLN A 622 -44.52 22.01 -13.26
C GLN A 622 -44.54 23.53 -12.96
N LYS A 623 -43.38 24.20 -12.93
CA LYS A 623 -43.24 25.64 -12.66
C LYS A 623 -42.73 26.48 -13.82
N SER A 624 -42.55 25.88 -15.01
CA SER A 624 -42.23 26.62 -16.23
C SER A 624 -43.46 27.04 -17.06
N GLU A 625 -44.66 27.11 -16.46
CA GLU A 625 -45.85 27.80 -16.98
C GLU A 625 -46.21 29.03 -16.15
#